data_AF-A0A939KTG2-F1
#
_entry.id   AF-A0A939KTG2-F1
#
_cell.length_a   1.000
_cell.length_b   1.000
_cell.length_c   1.000
_cell.angle_alpha   90.00
_cell.angle_beta   90.00
_cell.angle_gamma   90.00
#
_symmetry.space_group_name_H-M   'P 1'
#
loop_
_entity.id
_entity.type
_entity.pdbx_description
1 polymer ?
#
loop_
_entity_poly.entity_id
_entity_poly.type
_entity_poly.pdbx_seq_one_letter_code
_entity_poly.pdbx_strand_id
1 'polypeptide(L)'
;MATEVEIVGVLPEGGIDNARVRVATIVPFLVMKGMALYDRLKEKDAWDIYFCLRNYPEGLDALVRMFQPCVGNRLVREGLSKIGEKFMSYQHVGPKFVADFEELIDSEARDITTRCL
;
A
#
# COMPACT_ATOMS: atom_id res chain seq x y z
N MET A 1 2.30 -14.53 -4.97
CA MET A 1 1.89 -15.03 -3.64
C MET A 1 0.46 -14.58 -3.37
N ALA A 2 -0.43 -15.51 -3.12
CA ALA A 2 -1.81 -15.25 -2.75
C ALA A 2 -2.14 -16.06 -1.50
N THR A 3 -2.92 -15.49 -0.59
CA THR A 3 -3.46 -16.20 0.57
C THR A 3 -4.92 -16.51 0.32
N GLU A 4 -5.39 -17.64 0.83
CA GLU A 4 -6.83 -17.94 0.85
C GLU A 4 -7.41 -17.38 2.15
N VAL A 5 -8.54 -16.69 2.04
CA VAL A 5 -9.29 -16.13 3.17
C VAL A 5 -10.69 -16.70 3.10
N GLU A 6 -11.16 -17.22 4.23
CA GLU A 6 -12.55 -17.63 4.41
C GLU A 6 -13.33 -16.44 4.97
N ILE A 7 -14.43 -16.11 4.30
CA ILE A 7 -15.37 -15.07 4.69
C ILE A 7 -16.63 -15.78 5.15
N VAL A 8 -17.01 -15.59 6.40
CA VAL A 8 -18.24 -16.16 6.98
C VAL A 8 -19.18 -15.01 7.29
N GLY A 9 -20.45 -15.15 6.91
CA GLY A 9 -21.44 -14.09 7.10
C GLY A 9 -22.86 -14.61 7.22
N VAL A 10 -23.74 -13.73 7.70
CA VAL A 10 -25.19 -13.96 7.72
C VAL A 10 -25.79 -13.27 6.51
N LEU A 11 -26.50 -14.02 5.69
CA LEU A 11 -27.23 -13.52 4.53
C LEU A 11 -28.44 -12.67 4.98
N PRO A 12 -28.99 -11.80 4.11
CA PRO A 12 -30.13 -10.94 4.47
C PRO A 12 -31.35 -11.70 5.05
N GLU A 13 -31.55 -12.95 4.64
CA GLU A 13 -32.64 -13.84 5.08
C GLU A 13 -32.31 -14.62 6.39
N GLY A 14 -31.14 -14.38 6.99
CA GLY A 14 -30.73 -14.99 8.28
C GLY A 14 -29.92 -16.30 8.18
N GLY A 15 -29.70 -16.84 6.98
CA GLY A 15 -28.85 -18.02 6.77
C GLY A 15 -27.35 -17.70 6.96
N ILE A 16 -26.60 -18.60 7.59
CA ILE A 16 -25.14 -18.51 7.66
C ILE A 16 -24.55 -19.14 6.40
N ASP A 17 -23.65 -18.41 5.73
CA ASP A 17 -22.93 -18.89 4.56
C ASP A 17 -21.43 -18.54 4.66
N ASN A 18 -20.61 -19.22 3.86
CA ASN A 18 -19.19 -18.94 3.76
C ASN A 18 -18.69 -18.97 2.31
N ALA A 19 -17.65 -18.18 2.04
CA ALA A 19 -16.95 -18.15 0.76
C ALA A 19 -15.44 -18.13 0.98
N ARG A 20 -14.70 -18.84 0.13
CA ARG A 20 -13.23 -18.80 0.10
C ARG A 20 -12.75 -17.97 -1.07
N VAL A 21 -11.91 -16.99 -0.77
CA VAL A 21 -11.37 -16.06 -1.77
C VAL A 21 -9.85 -16.07 -1.70
N ARG A 22 -9.22 -16.13 -2.87
CA ARG A 22 -7.76 -15.97 -2.99
C ARG A 22 -7.42 -14.50 -3.16
N VAL A 23 -6.66 -13.95 -2.23
CA VAL A 23 -6.28 -12.53 -2.19
C VAL A 23 -4.79 -12.38 -2.38
N ALA A 24 -4.37 -11.38 -3.15
CA ALA A 24 -2.96 -11.04 -3.30
C ALA A 24 -2.37 -10.60 -1.96
N THR A 25 -1.20 -11.15 -1.62
CA THR A 25 -0.47 -10.76 -0.40
C THR A 25 0.17 -9.38 -0.53
N ILE A 26 0.69 -8.83 0.57
CA ILE A 26 1.22 -7.46 0.64
C ILE A 26 2.34 -7.17 -0.37
N VAL A 27 3.23 -8.14 -0.61
CA VAL A 27 4.37 -7.99 -1.54
C VAL A 27 3.92 -7.71 -2.98
N PRO A 28 3.14 -8.59 -3.65
CA PRO A 28 2.66 -8.30 -4.99
C PRO A 28 1.73 -7.08 -5.02
N PHE A 29 0.96 -6.80 -3.97
CA PHE A 29 0.13 -5.61 -3.90
C PHE A 29 0.96 -4.32 -3.98
N LEU A 30 1.97 -4.17 -3.11
CA LEU A 30 2.85 -3.00 -3.11
C LEU A 30 3.64 -2.87 -4.41
N VAL A 31 4.12 -3.99 -4.97
CA VAL A 31 4.82 -3.97 -6.28
C VAL A 31 3.89 -3.46 -7.38
N MET A 32 2.65 -3.95 -7.46
CA MET A 32 1.67 -3.45 -8.43
C MET A 32 1.35 -1.97 -8.22
N LYS A 33 1.27 -1.52 -6.96
CA LYS A 33 1.05 -0.11 -6.64
C LYS A 33 2.22 0.77 -7.03
N GLY A 34 3.46 0.30 -6.84
CA GLY A 34 4.67 0.99 -7.29
C GLY A 34 4.69 1.19 -8.81
N MET A 35 4.35 0.14 -9.56
CA MET A 35 4.21 0.23 -11.01
C MET A 35 3.12 1.22 -11.42
N ALA A 36 1.93 1.10 -10.82
CA ALA A 36 0.81 1.99 -11.12
C ALA A 36 1.13 3.44 -10.78
N LEU A 37 1.68 3.73 -9.60
CA LEU A 37 2.05 5.09 -9.22
C LEU A 37 3.04 5.70 -10.22
N TYR A 38 4.02 4.92 -10.68
CA TYR A 38 5.01 5.37 -11.65
C TYR A 38 4.38 5.75 -13.00
N ASP A 39 3.45 4.93 -13.51
CA ASP A 39 2.88 5.11 -14.85
C ASP A 39 1.77 6.16 -14.91
N ARG A 40 0.85 6.15 -13.95
CA ARG A 40 -0.38 6.97 -13.99
C ARG A 40 -0.39 8.16 -13.04
N LEU A 41 0.57 8.25 -12.11
CA LEU A 41 0.72 9.36 -11.15
C LEU A 41 -0.61 9.77 -10.50
N LYS A 42 -1.30 8.80 -9.88
CA LYS A 42 -2.55 9.06 -9.14
C LYS A 42 -2.30 9.14 -7.64
N GLU A 43 -2.90 10.14 -7.01
CA GLU A 43 -2.79 10.39 -5.57
C GLU A 43 -3.14 9.16 -4.72
N LYS A 44 -4.22 8.47 -5.10
CA LYS A 44 -4.67 7.24 -4.45
C LYS A 44 -3.61 6.13 -4.37
N ASP A 45 -2.72 5.97 -5.36
CA ASP A 45 -1.71 4.91 -5.27
C ASP A 45 -0.61 5.24 -4.28
N ALA A 46 -0.23 6.52 -4.20
CA ALA A 46 0.72 6.98 -3.19
C ALA A 46 0.12 6.76 -1.79
N TRP A 47 -1.17 7.10 -1.63
CA TRP A 47 -1.89 6.86 -0.38
C TRP A 47 -2.01 5.37 -0.02
N ASP A 48 -2.37 4.49 -0.96
CA ASP A 48 -2.47 3.05 -0.72
C ASP A 48 -1.12 2.46 -0.26
N ILE A 49 0.01 2.92 -0.83
CA ILE A 49 1.36 2.52 -0.41
C ILE A 49 1.63 3.00 1.02
N TYR A 50 1.44 4.30 1.28
CA TYR A 50 1.64 4.88 2.61
C TYR A 50 0.79 4.17 3.66
N PHE A 51 -0.50 4.02 3.42
CA PHE A 51 -1.45 3.39 4.32
C PHE A 51 -1.00 1.98 4.70
N CYS A 52 -0.60 1.17 3.71
CA CYS A 52 -0.13 -0.19 3.93
C CYS A 52 1.15 -0.24 4.76
N LEU A 53 2.11 0.66 4.50
CA LEU A 53 3.37 0.73 5.26
C LEU A 53 3.11 1.19 6.71
N ARG A 54 2.23 2.16 6.90
CA ARG A 54 1.94 2.78 8.20
C ARG A 54 1.11 1.89 9.13
N ASN A 55 0.20 1.11 8.55
CA ASN A 55 -0.83 0.35 9.27
C ASN A 55 -0.66 -1.18 9.14
N TYR A 56 0.47 -1.66 8.62
CA TYR A 56 0.71 -3.10 8.57
C TYR A 56 0.65 -3.67 10.00
N PRO A 57 -0.23 -4.65 10.30
CA PRO A 57 -0.51 -5.06 11.68
C PRO A 57 0.71 -5.52 12.48
N GLU A 58 1.70 -6.11 11.80
CA GLU A 58 2.93 -6.65 12.41
C GLU A 58 4.11 -5.66 12.32
N GLY A 59 3.87 -4.45 11.81
CA GLY A 59 4.87 -3.39 11.67
C GLY A 59 5.82 -3.55 10.47
N LEU A 60 6.64 -2.51 10.25
CA LEU A 60 7.55 -2.43 9.11
C LEU A 60 8.57 -3.58 9.05
N ASP A 61 9.09 -4.03 10.20
CA ASP A 61 10.07 -5.12 10.24
C ASP A 61 9.48 -6.44 9.71
N ALA A 62 8.22 -6.72 10.03
CA ALA A 62 7.52 -7.89 9.50
C ALA A 62 7.28 -7.74 7.99
N LEU A 63 6.90 -6.54 7.55
CA LEU A 63 6.74 -6.25 6.13
C LEU A 63 8.05 -6.47 5.37
N VAL A 64 9.19 -5.98 5.87
CA VAL A 64 10.52 -6.23 5.27
C VAL A 64 10.84 -7.73 5.20
N ARG A 65 10.55 -8.50 6.25
CA ARG A 65 10.72 -9.97 6.23
C ARG A 65 9.90 -10.64 5.12
N MET A 66 8.70 -10.15 4.83
CA MET A 66 7.88 -10.67 3.72
C MET A 66 8.53 -10.45 2.35
N PHE A 67 9.34 -9.39 2.18
CA PHE A 67 10.07 -9.14 0.94
C PHE A 67 11.34 -9.99 0.80
N GLN A 68 11.96 -10.44 1.90
CA GLN A 68 13.24 -11.18 1.87
C GLN A 68 13.27 -12.37 0.91
N PRO A 69 12.26 -13.26 0.86
CA PRO A 69 12.26 -14.38 -0.09
C PRO A 69 12.15 -13.95 -1.56
N CYS A 70 11.72 -12.71 -1.80
CA CYS A 70 11.34 -12.20 -3.11
C CYS A 70 12.35 -11.19 -3.69
N VAL A 71 13.42 -10.84 -2.97
CA VAL A 71 14.40 -9.82 -3.40
C VAL A 71 15.12 -10.18 -4.70
N GLY A 72 15.24 -11.47 -5.03
CA GLY A 72 15.81 -11.92 -6.30
C GLY A 72 14.89 -11.70 -7.52
N ASN A 73 13.61 -11.40 -7.30
CA ASN A 73 12.65 -11.19 -8.37
C ASN A 73 12.78 -9.77 -8.96
N ARG A 74 12.99 -9.68 -10.28
CA ARG A 74 13.19 -8.40 -10.99
C ARG A 74 12.01 -7.45 -10.82
N LEU A 75 10.77 -7.95 -10.91
CA LEU A 75 9.57 -7.11 -10.79
C LEU A 75 9.44 -6.54 -9.38
N VAL A 76 9.84 -7.31 -8.36
CA VAL A 76 9.83 -6.85 -6.97
C VAL A 76 10.83 -5.71 -6.78
N ARG A 77 12.05 -5.89 -7.28
CA ARG A 77 13.09 -4.85 -7.23
C ARG A 77 12.67 -3.59 -7.99
N GLU A 78 12.11 -3.75 -9.18
CA GLU A 78 11.64 -2.64 -9.99
C GLU A 78 10.50 -1.88 -9.30
N GLY A 79 9.50 -2.59 -8.76
CA GLY A 79 8.40 -1.97 -8.02
C GLY A 79 8.89 -1.19 -6.80
N LEU A 80 9.82 -1.76 -6.02
CA LEU A 80 10.43 -1.08 -4.88
C LEU A 80 11.27 0.14 -5.30
N SER A 81 12.03 0.05 -6.40
CA SER A 81 12.79 1.20 -6.94
C SER A 81 11.86 2.33 -7.34
N LYS A 82 10.78 2.01 -8.07
CA LYS A 82 9.76 2.98 -8.48
C LYS A 82 9.09 3.66 -7.29
N ILE A 83 8.78 2.91 -6.22
CA ILE A 83 8.28 3.51 -4.98
C ILE A 83 9.35 4.43 -4.39
N GLY A 84 10.58 3.94 -4.21
CA GLY A 84 11.69 4.71 -3.66
C GLY A 84 11.87 6.06 -4.37
N GLU A 85 11.91 6.07 -5.70
CA GLU A 85 12.04 7.28 -6.52
C GLU A 85 10.93 8.32 -6.26
N LYS A 86 9.69 7.87 -6.02
CA LYS A 86 8.55 8.78 -5.76
C LYS A 86 8.48 9.26 -4.31
N PHE A 87 9.14 8.57 -3.38
CA PHE A 87 9.15 8.85 -1.95
C PHE A 87 10.54 9.22 -1.40
N MET A 88 11.47 9.68 -2.25
CA MET A 88 12.86 9.96 -1.81
C MET A 88 12.98 11.10 -0.80
N SER A 89 12.03 12.04 -0.78
CA SER A 89 11.93 13.08 0.24
C SER A 89 10.52 13.64 0.30
N TYR A 90 10.21 14.38 1.37
CA TYR A 90 8.94 15.08 1.55
C TYR A 90 8.58 16.04 0.39
N GLN A 91 9.55 16.47 -0.42
CA GLN A 91 9.32 17.34 -1.58
C GLN A 91 8.94 16.56 -2.85
N HIS A 92 9.07 15.23 -2.84
CA HIS A 92 8.71 14.40 -3.98
C HIS A 92 7.20 14.22 -4.11
N VAL A 93 6.79 13.76 -5.28
CA VAL A 93 5.38 13.62 -5.64
C VAL A 93 4.62 12.65 -4.74
N GLY A 94 5.27 11.59 -4.22
CA GLY A 94 4.65 10.60 -3.35
C GLY A 94 4.07 11.21 -2.07
N PRO A 95 4.90 11.83 -1.20
CA PRO A 95 4.42 12.49 0.01
C PRO A 95 3.37 13.56 -0.24
N LYS A 96 3.56 14.39 -1.28
CA LYS A 96 2.57 15.40 -1.67
C LYS A 96 1.22 14.78 -2.02
N PHE A 97 1.22 13.71 -2.82
CA PHE A 97 0.02 12.98 -3.22
C PHE A 97 -0.70 12.31 -2.05
N VAL A 98 0.04 11.80 -1.06
CA VAL A 98 -0.58 11.29 0.18
C VAL A 98 -1.34 12.42 0.87
N ALA A 99 -0.71 13.58 1.04
CA ALA A 99 -1.32 14.71 1.71
C ALA A 99 -2.51 15.31 0.91
N ASP A 100 -2.44 15.28 -0.41
CA ASP A 100 -3.55 15.70 -1.30
C ASP A 100 -4.74 14.73 -1.20
N PHE A 101 -4.48 13.41 -1.18
CA PHE A 101 -5.53 12.40 -1.07
C PHE A 101 -6.26 12.40 0.28
N GLU A 102 -5.57 12.76 1.36
CA GLU A 102 -6.19 12.88 2.69
C GLU A 102 -7.14 14.09 2.82
N GLU A 103 -7.31 14.89 1.76
CA GLU A 103 -8.14 16.11 1.75
C GLU A 103 -7.84 17.00 2.96
N LEU A 104 -6.56 17.16 3.32
CA LEU A 104 -6.16 18.06 4.39
C LEU A 104 -6.37 19.51 3.91
N ILE A 105 -7.55 20.06 4.25
CA ILE A 105 -7.92 21.46 4.04
C ILE A 105 -7.06 22.40 4.91
N ASP A 106 -6.46 21.85 5.97
CA ASP A 106 -5.54 22.56 6.86
C ASP A 106 -4.08 22.45 6.39
N SER A 107 -3.47 23.61 6.12
CA SER A 107 -2.07 23.72 5.73
C SER A 107 -1.08 23.20 6.78
N GLU A 108 -1.40 23.29 8.07
CA GLU A 108 -0.52 22.80 9.14
C GLU A 108 -0.51 21.28 9.21
N ALA A 109 -1.69 20.65 9.20
CA ALA A 109 -1.82 19.20 9.11
C ALA A 109 -1.14 18.64 7.85
N ARG A 110 -1.27 19.33 6.71
CA ARG A 110 -0.62 18.98 5.45
C ARG A 110 0.91 18.99 5.56
N ASP A 111 1.48 20.03 6.18
CA ASP A 111 2.92 20.15 6.40
C ASP A 111 3.44 19.06 7.34
N ILE A 112 2.71 18.72 8.39
CA ILE A 112 3.06 17.65 9.33
C ILE A 112 3.08 16.31 8.62
N THR A 113 2.00 15.95 7.92
CA THR A 113 1.92 14.68 7.17
C THR A 113 3.04 14.60 6.14
N THR A 114 3.26 15.67 5.36
CA THR A 114 4.31 15.70 4.33
C THR A 114 5.71 15.51 4.94
N ARG A 115 6.01 16.13 6.09
CA ARG A 115 7.32 16.00 6.77
C ARG A 115 7.54 14.65 7.45
N CYS A 116 6.47 13.94 7.82
CA CYS A 116 6.54 12.63 8.46
C CYS A 116 6.65 11.46 7.46
N LEU A 117 6.62 11.75 6.15
CA LEU A 117 6.77 10.82 5.03
C LEU A 117 8.17 10.89 4.42
#